data_AF-J0AHF2-F1
#
_entry.id   AF-J0AHF2-F1
#
_cell.length_a   1.000
_cell.length_b   1.000
_cell.length_c   1.000
_cell.angle_alpha   90.00
_cell.angle_beta   90.00
_cell.angle_gamma   90.00
#
_symmetry.space_group_name_H-M   'P 1'
#
loop_
_entity.id
_entity.type
_entity.pdbx_description
1 polymer ?
#
loop_
_entity_poly.entity_id
_entity_poly.type
_entity_poly.pdbx_seq_one_letter_code
_entity_poly.pdbx_strand_id
1 'polypeptide(L)'
;MSGFNPLNSPLSASSSISLKEAYCLEKLSLQKGFKINYKLSEDSLNLLEKSDLCVLFGGFSNACLNENERWILESINQSKRPYALLRPLQDTRDLQENCLFASYEIHTEAAILALILRGILEQTSQLKGHVLEKIDVGYLSSEANMSEEELQELIALIVKAKKRALVLNREITKHANNAFLYTLLSGLQNYLEILHIPCNDSSTTTAFYDSKDQEWLLETALKESVLPFESELKDLESLERISEANGSFVYVSYKSLKTPKLSFSKQFKIANKIKRSKAVFQISNQTLECELEESPHLKGLIAILEGAFFDTYPYIPILSHSQGIS
;
A
#
# COMPACT_ATOMS: atom_id res chain seq x y z
N MET A 1 35.18 -3.55 -10.40
CA MET A 1 33.90 -3.30 -11.09
C MET A 1 33.30 -4.64 -11.48
N SER A 2 32.58 -5.28 -10.57
CA SER A 2 31.85 -6.53 -10.85
C SER A 2 30.62 -6.19 -11.69
N GLY A 3 30.43 -6.93 -12.79
CA GLY A 3 29.37 -6.75 -13.79
C GLY A 3 27.99 -7.17 -13.32
N PHE A 4 27.48 -6.54 -12.26
CA PHE A 4 26.08 -6.65 -11.89
C PHE A 4 25.27 -5.73 -12.81
N ASN A 5 24.58 -6.31 -13.79
CA ASN A 5 23.55 -5.61 -14.57
C ASN A 5 22.21 -6.35 -14.44
N PRO A 6 21.58 -6.31 -13.26
CA PRO A 6 20.36 -7.05 -12.93
C PRO A 6 19.09 -6.50 -13.59
N LEU A 7 19.16 -5.38 -14.32
CA LEU A 7 17.99 -4.61 -14.77
C LEU A 7 17.12 -5.33 -15.81
N ASN A 8 17.52 -6.52 -16.25
CA ASN A 8 16.77 -7.36 -17.18
C ASN A 8 16.40 -8.73 -16.57
N SER A 9 16.52 -8.90 -15.26
CA SER A 9 16.25 -10.18 -14.59
C SER A 9 15.54 -9.99 -13.26
N PRO A 10 14.79 -11.00 -12.77
CA PRO A 10 14.19 -10.95 -11.44
C PRO A 10 15.27 -10.72 -10.36
N LEU A 11 15.05 -9.70 -9.53
CA LEU A 11 15.98 -9.27 -8.48
C LEU A 11 15.42 -9.66 -7.11
N SER A 12 16.26 -10.18 -6.22
CA SER A 12 15.92 -10.31 -4.81
C SER A 12 16.49 -9.15 -4.00
N ALA A 13 15.71 -8.50 -3.13
CA ALA A 13 16.22 -7.47 -2.22
C ALA A 13 15.85 -7.78 -0.77
N SER A 14 16.67 -7.32 0.19
CA SER A 14 16.30 -7.33 1.61
C SER A 14 15.17 -6.32 1.86
N SER A 15 14.26 -6.62 2.78
CA SER A 15 13.27 -5.66 3.29
C SER A 15 13.88 -4.52 4.12
N SER A 16 15.18 -4.59 4.44
CA SER A 16 15.92 -3.61 5.26
C SER A 16 16.63 -2.50 4.48
N ILE A 17 16.32 -2.31 3.19
CA ILE A 17 16.92 -1.25 2.37
C ILE A 17 16.33 0.12 2.73
N SER A 18 17.07 1.20 2.49
CA SER A 18 16.57 2.55 2.77
C SER A 18 15.39 2.93 1.85
N LEU A 19 14.61 3.93 2.26
CA LEU A 19 13.53 4.49 1.42
C LEU A 19 14.01 4.92 0.04
N LYS A 20 15.21 5.51 -0.04
CA LYS A 20 15.82 5.94 -1.30
C LYS A 20 16.13 4.78 -2.22
N GLU A 21 16.71 3.71 -1.68
CA GLU A 21 16.97 2.48 -2.43
C GLU A 21 15.67 1.83 -2.89
N ALA A 22 14.69 1.70 -1.99
CA ALA A 22 13.38 1.13 -2.33
C ALA A 22 12.70 1.91 -3.46
N TYR A 23 12.67 3.24 -3.37
CA TYR A 23 12.12 4.09 -4.41
C TYR A 23 12.82 3.89 -5.76
N CYS A 24 14.16 3.96 -5.78
CA CYS A 24 14.92 3.83 -7.03
C CYS A 24 14.76 2.44 -7.65
N LEU A 25 14.80 1.38 -6.86
CA LEU A 25 14.59 0.01 -7.33
C LEU A 25 13.21 -0.14 -7.96
N GLU A 26 12.16 0.29 -7.27
CA GLU A 26 10.78 0.17 -7.75
C GLU A 26 10.53 1.00 -9.01
N LYS A 27 11.12 2.20 -9.11
CA LYS A 27 11.06 3.02 -10.33
C LYS A 27 11.76 2.37 -11.51
N LEU A 28 12.96 1.83 -11.30
CA LEU A 28 13.70 1.11 -12.34
C LEU A 28 12.94 -0.15 -12.77
N SER A 29 12.37 -0.89 -11.81
CA SER A 29 11.53 -2.06 -12.02
C SER A 29 10.36 -1.73 -12.95
N LEU A 30 9.60 -0.67 -12.64
CA LEU A 30 8.49 -0.21 -13.47
C LEU A 30 8.92 0.24 -14.87
N GLN A 31 10.05 0.95 -15.00
CA GLN A 31 10.54 1.44 -16.30
C GLN A 31 11.10 0.33 -17.19
N LYS A 32 11.75 -0.68 -16.59
CA LYS A 32 12.50 -1.73 -17.31
C LYS A 32 11.74 -3.05 -17.39
N GLY A 33 10.68 -3.22 -16.62
CA GLY A 33 9.83 -4.41 -16.62
C GLY A 33 10.47 -5.64 -15.96
N PHE A 34 11.42 -5.46 -15.04
CA PHE A 34 11.90 -6.57 -14.21
C PHE A 34 11.09 -6.68 -12.92
N LYS A 35 11.01 -7.87 -12.34
CA LYS A 35 10.35 -8.09 -11.04
C LYS A 35 11.34 -7.94 -9.89
N ILE A 36 10.89 -7.40 -8.77
CA ILE A 36 11.64 -7.43 -7.52
C ILE A 36 10.92 -8.32 -6.52
N ASN A 37 11.64 -9.29 -6.00
CA ASN A 37 11.22 -10.19 -4.94
C ASN A 37 11.89 -9.77 -3.64
N TYR A 38 11.12 -9.25 -2.70
CA TYR A 38 11.69 -8.87 -1.42
C TYR A 38 11.60 -10.04 -0.47
N LYS A 39 12.69 -10.34 0.22
CA LYS A 39 12.71 -11.38 1.23
C LYS A 39 12.70 -10.72 2.60
N LEU A 40 11.72 -11.09 3.41
CA LEU A 40 11.67 -10.64 4.80
C LEU A 40 12.95 -11.11 5.51
N SER A 41 13.73 -10.16 6.04
CA SER A 41 14.95 -10.46 6.78
C SER A 41 14.65 -10.84 8.23
N GLU A 42 15.58 -11.55 8.88
CA GLU A 42 15.51 -11.84 10.31
C GLU A 42 15.47 -10.55 11.14
N ASP A 43 16.20 -9.51 10.72
CA ASP A 43 16.16 -8.18 11.34
C ASP A 43 14.77 -7.53 11.24
N SER A 44 14.08 -7.72 10.10
CA SER A 44 12.73 -7.19 9.91
C SER A 44 11.70 -7.90 10.81
N LEU A 45 11.83 -9.21 10.96
CA LEU A 45 11.01 -9.98 11.90
C LEU A 45 11.28 -9.54 13.35
N ASN A 46 12.56 -9.42 13.71
CA ASN A 46 12.98 -8.92 15.02
C ASN A 46 12.42 -7.51 15.32
N LEU A 47 12.37 -6.64 14.31
CA LEU A 47 11.76 -5.31 14.43
C LEU A 47 10.26 -5.42 14.74
N LEU A 48 9.51 -6.22 13.99
CA LEU A 48 8.07 -6.41 14.18
C LEU A 48 7.76 -6.98 15.56
N GLU A 49 8.48 -8.02 16.00
CA GLU A 49 8.28 -8.67 17.31
C GLU A 49 8.59 -7.73 18.49
N LYS A 50 9.59 -6.85 18.34
CA LYS A 50 10.02 -5.92 19.39
C LYS A 50 9.23 -4.61 19.38
N SER A 51 8.47 -4.32 18.33
CA SER A 51 7.68 -3.10 18.21
C SER A 51 6.51 -3.09 19.20
N ASP A 52 6.30 -1.96 19.86
CA ASP A 52 5.15 -1.74 20.74
C ASP A 52 3.88 -1.47 19.93
N LEU A 53 4.05 -0.93 18.72
CA LEU A 53 2.99 -0.65 17.77
C LEU A 53 3.49 -0.94 16.35
N CYS A 54 2.72 -1.70 15.59
CA CYS A 54 2.86 -1.79 14.13
C CYS A 54 1.71 -1.04 13.47
N VAL A 55 2.02 -0.15 12.54
CA VAL A 55 1.04 0.53 11.68
C VAL A 55 1.15 -0.08 10.29
N LEU A 56 0.19 -0.93 9.92
CA LEU A 56 0.08 -1.51 8.59
C LEU A 56 -0.62 -0.52 7.66
N PHE A 57 0.01 -0.12 6.57
CA PHE A 57 -0.52 0.89 5.65
C PHE A 57 -0.65 0.35 4.21
N GLY A 58 -1.87 0.44 3.68
CA GLY A 58 -2.31 -0.20 2.44
C GLY A 58 -2.72 -1.66 2.65
N GLY A 59 -2.89 -2.42 1.56
CA GLY A 59 -2.94 -3.89 1.45
C GLY A 59 -3.44 -4.71 2.65
N PHE A 60 -2.73 -5.79 3.00
CA PHE A 60 -2.95 -6.66 4.18
C PHE A 60 -4.35 -7.29 4.37
N SER A 61 -5.16 -7.43 3.32
CA SER A 61 -6.39 -8.23 3.38
C SER A 61 -6.08 -9.72 3.39
N ASN A 62 -6.66 -10.48 4.33
CA ASN A 62 -6.59 -11.94 4.38
C ASN A 62 -6.98 -12.63 3.07
N ALA A 63 -7.82 -12.01 2.25
CA ALA A 63 -8.21 -12.52 0.94
C ALA A 63 -7.08 -12.48 -0.10
N CYS A 64 -6.07 -11.62 0.09
CA CYS A 64 -5.11 -11.28 -0.95
C CYS A 64 -3.64 -11.33 -0.50
N LEU A 65 -3.36 -11.84 0.70
CA LEU A 65 -2.00 -11.89 1.24
C LEU A 65 -1.06 -12.73 0.36
N ASN A 66 0.07 -12.13 -0.01
CA ASN A 66 1.27 -12.87 -0.40
C ASN A 66 1.94 -13.50 0.84
N GLU A 67 3.01 -14.28 0.63
CA GLU A 67 3.70 -14.99 1.72
C GLU A 67 4.28 -14.04 2.78
N ASN A 68 4.92 -12.94 2.38
CA ASN A 68 5.47 -11.95 3.31
C ASN A 68 4.36 -11.25 4.10
N GLU A 69 3.32 -10.77 3.40
CA GLU A 69 2.17 -10.11 4.03
C GLU A 69 1.48 -11.05 5.04
N ARG A 70 1.39 -12.35 4.72
CA ARG A 70 0.86 -13.37 5.62
C ARG A 70 1.71 -13.53 6.88
N TRP A 71 3.01 -13.72 6.73
CA TRP A 71 3.90 -13.88 7.89
C TRP A 71 3.89 -12.67 8.81
N ILE A 72 3.79 -11.47 8.24
CA ILE A 72 3.77 -10.23 9.01
C ILE A 72 2.46 -10.12 9.79
N LEU A 73 1.32 -10.37 9.15
CA LEU A 73 0.04 -10.35 9.83
C LEU A 73 -0.05 -11.46 10.91
N GLU A 74 0.46 -12.66 10.62
CA GLU A 74 0.55 -13.76 11.59
C GLU A 74 1.44 -13.42 12.79
N SER A 75 2.63 -12.85 12.55
CA SER A 75 3.56 -12.42 13.62
C SER A 75 2.94 -11.34 14.50
N ILE A 76 2.31 -10.33 13.91
CA ILE A 76 1.61 -9.27 14.64
C ILE A 76 0.45 -9.85 15.47
N ASN A 77 -0.36 -10.73 14.88
CA ASN A 77 -1.48 -11.36 15.57
C ASN A 77 -1.02 -12.25 16.74
N GLN A 78 0.09 -12.99 16.57
CA GLN A 78 0.69 -13.80 17.63
C GLN A 78 1.20 -12.95 18.80
N SER A 79 1.70 -11.74 18.53
CA SER A 79 2.20 -10.82 19.57
C SER A 79 1.10 -10.34 20.54
N LYS A 80 -0.16 -10.34 20.09
CA LYS A 80 -1.33 -9.78 20.81
C LYS A 80 -1.18 -8.31 21.23
N ARG A 81 -0.19 -7.59 20.68
CA ARG A 81 0.01 -6.16 20.95
C ARG A 81 -0.95 -5.32 20.11
N PRO A 82 -1.29 -4.09 20.55
CA PRO A 82 -2.04 -3.17 19.70
C PRO A 82 -1.33 -2.95 18.36
N TYR A 83 -2.10 -2.95 17.28
CA TYR A 83 -1.62 -2.57 15.96
C TYR A 83 -2.69 -1.74 15.25
N ALA A 84 -2.27 -0.95 14.27
CA ALA A 84 -3.17 -0.21 13.41
C ALA A 84 -3.16 -0.80 12.01
N LEU A 85 -4.33 -0.86 11.37
CA LEU A 85 -4.48 -1.30 9.99
C LEU A 85 -5.23 -0.22 9.21
N LEU A 86 -4.52 0.39 8.26
CA LEU A 86 -4.98 1.52 7.47
C LEU A 86 -5.05 1.10 6.01
N ARG A 87 -6.25 0.98 5.42
CA ARG A 87 -6.40 0.58 4.01
C ARG A 87 -7.78 0.95 3.44
N PRO A 88 -7.92 1.14 2.11
CA PRO A 88 -9.23 1.38 1.51
C PRO A 88 -10.17 0.17 1.58
N LEU A 89 -9.62 -1.03 1.41
CA LEU A 89 -10.40 -2.26 1.40
C LEU A 89 -10.98 -2.58 2.79
N GLN A 90 -12.30 -2.50 2.92
CA GLN A 90 -13.01 -2.91 4.13
C GLN A 90 -13.34 -4.41 4.10
N ASP A 91 -12.43 -5.23 4.64
CA ASP A 91 -12.61 -6.67 4.84
C ASP A 91 -12.54 -7.01 6.32
N THR A 92 -13.60 -7.59 6.88
CA THR A 92 -13.69 -7.84 8.32
C THR A 92 -13.00 -9.12 8.78
N ARG A 93 -12.50 -9.96 7.87
CA ARG A 93 -11.89 -11.27 8.21
C ARG A 93 -10.57 -11.17 8.95
N ASP A 94 -9.84 -10.07 8.76
CA ASP A 94 -8.51 -9.84 9.34
C ASP A 94 -8.54 -8.96 10.59
N LEU A 95 -9.71 -8.45 10.98
CA LEU A 95 -9.84 -7.57 12.14
C LEU A 95 -9.84 -8.38 13.45
N GLN A 96 -8.90 -8.04 14.33
CA GLN A 96 -8.79 -8.58 15.68
C GLN A 96 -9.21 -7.53 16.71
N GLU A 97 -9.51 -7.94 17.95
CA GLU A 97 -9.93 -7.02 19.03
C GLU A 97 -8.87 -5.95 19.37
N ASN A 98 -7.59 -6.26 19.17
CA ASN A 98 -6.44 -5.37 19.38
C ASN A 98 -6.07 -4.52 18.16
N CYS A 99 -6.89 -4.53 17.10
CA CYS A 99 -6.66 -3.78 15.86
C CYS A 99 -7.41 -2.44 15.89
N LEU A 100 -6.68 -1.33 15.79
CA LEU A 100 -7.27 -0.06 15.36
C LEU A 100 -7.38 -0.09 13.82
N PHE A 101 -8.57 -0.36 13.31
CA PHE A 101 -8.82 -0.32 11.87
C PHE A 101 -9.35 1.06 11.48
N ALA A 102 -8.73 1.69 10.47
CA ALA A 102 -9.30 2.86 9.81
C ALA A 102 -9.27 2.64 8.30
N SER A 103 -10.44 2.74 7.67
CA SER A 103 -10.51 2.79 6.21
C SER A 103 -10.25 4.20 5.70
N TYR A 104 -9.79 4.32 4.47
CA TYR A 104 -9.66 5.60 3.78
C TYR A 104 -10.06 5.47 2.31
N GLU A 105 -10.24 6.60 1.65
CA GLU A 105 -10.66 6.65 0.26
C GLU A 105 -9.52 6.23 -0.70
N ILE A 106 -9.86 5.58 -1.81
CA ILE A 106 -8.85 5.14 -2.78
C ILE A 106 -8.15 6.38 -3.36
N HIS A 107 -6.84 6.31 -3.60
CA HIS A 107 -5.99 7.43 -4.06
C HIS A 107 -5.69 8.55 -3.05
N THR A 108 -6.17 8.45 -1.81
CA THR A 108 -5.94 9.47 -0.77
C THR A 108 -4.82 9.11 0.19
N GLU A 109 -3.95 8.16 -0.16
CA GLU A 109 -2.83 7.71 0.68
C GLU A 109 -1.93 8.87 1.14
N ALA A 110 -1.75 9.87 0.27
CA ALA A 110 -0.94 11.05 0.58
C ALA A 110 -1.56 11.89 1.68
N ALA A 111 -2.89 12.04 1.67
CA ALA A 111 -3.62 12.75 2.72
C ALA A 111 -3.45 12.04 4.06
N ILE A 112 -3.58 10.72 4.09
CA ILE A 112 -3.41 9.93 5.32
C ILE A 112 -2.01 10.07 5.88
N LEU A 113 -0.97 9.91 5.07
CA LEU A 113 0.42 10.08 5.55
C LEU A 113 0.71 11.52 6.00
N ALA A 114 0.16 12.53 5.33
CA ALA A 114 0.30 13.92 5.72
C ALA A 114 -0.41 14.25 7.04
N LEU A 115 -1.63 13.75 7.22
CA LEU A 115 -2.40 13.88 8.46
C LEU A 115 -1.68 13.19 9.63
N ILE A 116 -1.12 12.00 9.41
CA ILE A 116 -0.33 11.29 10.42
C ILE A 116 0.93 12.08 10.79
N LEU A 117 1.71 12.53 9.79
CA LEU A 117 2.92 13.30 10.05
C LEU A 117 2.61 14.61 10.79
N ARG A 118 1.58 15.33 10.37
CA ARG A 118 1.11 16.55 11.04
C ARG A 118 0.69 16.27 12.48
N GLY A 119 -0.11 15.23 12.71
CA GLY A 119 -0.59 14.88 14.05
C GLY A 119 0.56 14.53 15.00
N ILE A 120 1.57 13.80 14.52
CA ILE A 120 2.79 13.54 15.30
C ILE A 120 3.51 14.85 15.63
N LEU A 121 3.76 15.70 14.62
CA LEU A 121 4.41 17.00 14.80
C LEU A 121 3.66 17.90 15.79
N GLU A 122 2.33 17.86 15.79
CA GLU A 122 1.50 18.61 16.72
C GLU A 122 1.71 18.12 18.16
N GLN A 123 1.61 16.81 18.38
CA GLN A 123 1.80 16.19 19.69
C GLN A 123 3.24 16.31 20.21
N THR A 124 4.23 16.44 19.33
CA THR A 124 5.65 16.67 19.69
C THR A 124 6.05 18.13 19.73
N SER A 125 5.10 19.08 19.57
CA SER A 125 5.37 20.53 19.55
C SER A 125 6.33 20.98 18.43
N GLN A 126 6.39 20.25 17.33
CA GLN A 126 7.23 20.50 16.16
C GLN A 126 6.45 21.00 14.94
N LEU A 127 5.13 21.14 15.03
CA LEU A 127 4.29 21.61 13.92
C LEU A 127 4.51 23.09 13.59
N LYS A 128 4.78 23.93 14.58
CA LYS A 128 4.90 25.38 14.39
C LYS A 128 6.05 25.72 13.43
N GLY A 129 5.74 26.43 12.35
CA GLY A 129 6.69 26.79 11.29
C GLY A 129 6.96 25.66 10.29
N HIS A 130 6.38 24.48 10.48
CA HIS A 130 6.43 23.39 9.50
C HIS A 130 5.42 23.66 8.38
N VAL A 131 5.71 23.22 7.15
CA VAL A 131 4.81 23.44 5.99
C VAL A 131 3.41 22.85 6.22
N LEU A 132 3.31 21.72 6.93
CA LEU A 132 2.06 21.05 7.28
C LEU A 132 1.18 21.83 8.28
N GLU A 133 1.67 22.90 8.91
CA GLU A 133 0.85 23.78 9.75
C GLU A 133 -0.31 24.39 8.96
N LYS A 134 -0.13 24.56 7.65
CA LYS A 134 -1.08 25.22 6.74
C LYS A 134 -2.14 24.31 6.15
N ILE A 135 -2.06 22.98 6.35
CA ILE A 135 -3.05 22.08 5.76
C ILE A 135 -4.39 22.23 6.49
N ASP A 136 -5.48 22.19 5.73
CA ASP A 136 -6.82 22.09 6.28
C ASP A 136 -7.11 20.62 6.65
N VAL A 137 -7.10 20.33 7.95
CA VAL A 137 -7.34 18.98 8.47
C VAL A 137 -8.75 18.52 8.15
N GLY A 138 -9.75 19.39 8.26
CA GLY A 138 -11.14 19.03 8.01
C GLY A 138 -11.38 18.67 6.54
N TYR A 139 -10.78 19.44 5.63
CA TYR A 139 -10.80 19.13 4.20
C TYR A 139 -10.14 17.77 3.91
N LEU A 140 -8.89 17.55 4.34
CA LEU A 140 -8.16 16.32 4.04
C LEU A 140 -8.81 15.08 4.68
N SER A 141 -9.29 15.18 5.91
CA SER A 141 -10.01 14.11 6.60
C SER A 141 -11.31 13.74 5.87
N SER A 142 -12.04 14.75 5.36
CA SER A 142 -13.24 14.55 4.56
C SER A 142 -12.94 13.84 3.24
N GLU A 143 -11.96 14.32 2.47
CA GLU A 143 -11.58 13.72 1.19
C GLU A 143 -11.03 12.30 1.35
N ALA A 144 -10.23 12.08 2.39
CA ALA A 144 -9.64 10.78 2.67
C ALA A 144 -10.61 9.81 3.36
N ASN A 145 -11.81 10.26 3.73
CA ASN A 145 -12.81 9.48 4.45
C ASN A 145 -12.24 8.84 5.74
N MET A 146 -11.39 9.59 6.46
CA MET A 146 -10.85 9.21 7.76
C MET A 146 -11.35 10.21 8.80
N SER A 147 -12.06 9.74 9.83
CA SER A 147 -12.58 10.65 10.85
C SER A 147 -11.45 11.27 11.68
N GLU A 148 -11.68 12.49 12.19
CA GLU A 148 -10.72 13.15 13.06
C GLU A 148 -10.54 12.37 14.37
N GLU A 149 -11.57 11.68 14.85
CA GLU A 149 -11.51 10.83 16.04
C GLU A 149 -10.60 9.61 15.83
N GLU A 150 -10.76 8.88 14.72
CA GLU A 150 -9.88 7.75 14.35
C GLU A 150 -8.43 8.22 14.18
N LEU A 151 -8.24 9.39 13.55
CA LEU A 151 -6.92 9.99 13.40
C LEU A 151 -6.31 10.32 14.76
N GLN A 152 -7.04 10.97 15.66
CA GLN A 152 -6.56 11.30 17.00
C GLN A 152 -6.19 10.04 17.80
N GLU A 153 -7.00 8.98 17.73
CA GLU A 153 -6.71 7.71 18.39
C GLU A 153 -5.42 7.07 17.85
N LEU A 154 -5.26 7.02 16.52
CA LEU A 154 -4.05 6.52 15.87
C LEU A 154 -2.81 7.30 16.31
N ILE A 155 -2.88 8.63 16.31
CA ILE A 155 -1.75 9.49 16.70
C ILE A 155 -1.41 9.30 18.18
N ALA A 156 -2.40 9.16 19.06
CA ALA A 156 -2.16 8.85 20.47
C ALA A 156 -1.45 7.51 20.66
N LEU A 157 -1.83 6.46 19.91
CA LEU A 157 -1.14 5.17 19.92
C LEU A 157 0.31 5.31 19.45
N ILE A 158 0.52 6.01 18.32
CA ILE A 158 1.84 6.25 17.76
C ILE A 158 2.70 6.97 18.81
N VAL A 159 2.27 8.12 19.32
CA VAL A 159 3.04 8.96 20.27
C VAL A 159 3.33 8.25 21.60
N LYS A 160 2.46 7.32 22.04
CA LYS A 160 2.65 6.56 23.28
C LYS A 160 3.66 5.42 23.15
N ALA A 161 3.73 4.76 21.99
CA ALA A 161 4.64 3.63 21.75
C ALA A 161 6.11 4.06 21.81
N LYS A 162 7.04 3.21 22.25
CA LYS A 162 8.48 3.55 22.26
C LYS A 162 9.17 3.03 21.00
N LYS A 163 8.79 1.83 20.56
CA LYS A 163 9.21 1.22 19.29
C LYS A 163 8.02 1.11 18.37
N ARG A 164 8.10 1.77 17.21
CA ARG A 164 6.98 1.90 16.27
C ARG A 164 7.48 1.54 14.89
N ALA A 165 6.80 0.60 14.24
CA ALA A 165 7.07 0.25 12.85
C ALA A 165 5.92 0.73 11.96
N LEU A 166 6.24 1.46 10.90
CA LEU A 166 5.32 1.73 9.79
C LEU A 166 5.62 0.73 8.68
N VAL A 167 4.64 -0.09 8.39
CA VAL A 167 4.78 -1.30 7.60
C VAL A 167 4.02 -1.08 6.29
N LEU A 168 4.77 -0.85 5.22
CA LEU A 168 4.23 -0.39 3.95
C LEU A 168 3.92 -1.56 3.01
N ASN A 169 2.71 -1.58 2.47
CA ASN A 169 2.38 -2.49 1.39
C ASN A 169 3.00 -2.02 0.05
N ARG A 170 3.32 -2.97 -0.83
CA ARG A 170 3.86 -2.72 -2.18
C ARG A 170 3.03 -1.74 -3.02
N GLU A 171 1.73 -1.63 -2.78
CA GLU A 171 0.85 -0.79 -3.61
C GLU A 171 1.22 0.69 -3.62
N ILE A 172 1.91 1.17 -2.57
CA ILE A 172 2.42 2.54 -2.46
C ILE A 172 3.32 2.91 -3.65
N THR A 173 4.14 1.95 -4.11
CA THR A 173 5.08 2.15 -5.22
C THR A 173 4.36 2.42 -6.54
N LYS A 174 3.16 1.85 -6.70
CA LYS A 174 2.35 1.91 -7.91
C LYS A 174 1.36 3.08 -7.91
N HIS A 175 1.28 3.81 -6.79
CA HIS A 175 0.43 4.99 -6.69
C HIS A 175 0.88 6.10 -7.66
N ALA A 176 -0.08 6.84 -8.22
CA ALA A 176 0.21 7.92 -9.18
C ALA A 176 1.13 9.00 -8.58
N ASN A 177 0.91 9.35 -7.31
CA ASN A 177 1.69 10.33 -6.56
C ASN A 177 2.82 9.69 -5.73
N ASN A 178 3.40 8.57 -6.16
CA ASN A 178 4.41 7.84 -5.37
C ASN A 178 5.61 8.72 -4.94
N ALA A 179 6.11 9.64 -5.77
CA ALA A 179 7.23 10.51 -5.39
C ALA A 179 6.88 11.34 -4.13
N PHE A 180 5.69 11.95 -4.13
CA PHE A 180 5.18 12.72 -3.01
C PHE A 180 4.91 11.84 -1.77
N LEU A 181 4.39 10.61 -1.97
CA LEU A 181 4.26 9.64 -0.87
C LEU A 181 5.61 9.34 -0.21
N TYR A 182 6.66 9.12 -1.00
CA TYR A 182 8.00 8.89 -0.46
C TYR A 182 8.59 10.13 0.22
N THR A 183 8.27 11.34 -0.22
CA THR A 183 8.58 12.57 0.51
C THR A 183 7.92 12.61 1.89
N LEU A 184 6.64 12.24 1.99
CA LEU A 184 5.94 12.14 3.28
C LEU A 184 6.52 11.03 4.18
N LEU A 185 6.83 9.87 3.60
CA LEU A 185 7.50 8.77 4.30
C LEU A 185 8.88 9.19 4.82
N SER A 186 9.63 10.00 4.06
CA SER A 186 10.90 10.57 4.50
C SER A 186 10.74 11.49 5.72
N GLY A 187 9.62 12.21 5.85
CA GLY A 187 9.29 12.94 7.07
C GLY A 187 8.96 12.00 8.24
N LEU A 188 8.17 10.97 7.98
CA LEU A 188 7.74 9.98 8.99
C LEU A 188 8.88 9.11 9.53
N GLN A 189 9.94 8.88 8.76
CA GLN A 189 11.08 8.05 9.17
C GLN A 189 11.81 8.59 10.41
N ASN A 190 11.62 9.88 10.74
CA ASN A 190 12.15 10.49 11.96
C ASN A 190 11.41 10.04 13.24
N TYR A 191 10.23 9.43 13.09
CA TYR A 191 9.33 9.08 14.20
C TYR A 191 8.96 7.59 14.24
N LEU A 192 9.10 6.90 13.10
CA LEU A 192 8.71 5.51 12.88
C LEU A 192 9.82 4.80 12.10
N GLU A 193 10.14 3.56 12.47
CA GLU A 193 10.96 2.71 11.62
C GLU A 193 10.11 2.22 10.46
N ILE A 194 10.55 2.49 9.21
CA ILE A 194 9.77 2.15 8.03
C ILE A 194 10.25 0.82 7.45
N LEU A 195 9.34 -0.15 7.41
CA LEU A 195 9.56 -1.43 6.77
C LEU A 195 8.81 -1.46 5.44
N HIS A 196 9.55 -1.47 4.34
CA HIS A 196 8.98 -1.66 3.02
C HIS A 196 8.78 -3.17 2.77
N ILE A 197 7.55 -3.60 2.50
CA ILE A 197 7.27 -5.02 2.20
C ILE A 197 6.76 -5.16 0.77
N PRO A 198 7.64 -5.57 -0.12
CA PRO A 198 7.21 -6.03 -1.43
C PRO A 198 7.03 -7.54 -1.49
N CYS A 199 6.44 -7.95 -2.62
CA CYS A 199 6.00 -9.30 -2.90
C CYS A 199 7.15 -10.32 -2.85
N ASN A 200 6.88 -11.51 -2.33
CA ASN A 200 7.61 -12.71 -2.70
C ASN A 200 6.79 -13.47 -3.75
N ASP A 201 7.17 -13.38 -5.03
CA ASP A 201 6.76 -14.37 -6.02
C ASP A 201 7.88 -15.41 -6.11
N SER A 202 7.60 -16.64 -5.69
CA SER A 202 8.54 -17.75 -5.55
C SER A 202 9.18 -18.26 -6.86
N SER A 203 9.10 -17.51 -7.97
CA SER A 203 9.76 -17.85 -9.22
C SER A 203 11.24 -17.47 -9.19
N THR A 204 12.10 -18.49 -9.22
CA THR A 204 13.55 -18.49 -9.50
C THR A 204 14.19 -17.11 -9.69
N THR A 205 14.75 -16.55 -8.61
CA THR A 205 15.55 -15.33 -8.63
C THR A 205 16.99 -15.63 -9.02
N THR A 206 17.56 -14.82 -9.91
CA THR A 206 18.90 -15.03 -10.46
C THR A 206 19.92 -14.00 -9.95
N ALA A 207 19.46 -12.90 -9.35
CA ALA A 207 20.28 -11.79 -8.87
C ALA A 207 19.80 -11.30 -7.50
N PHE A 208 20.71 -10.91 -6.60
CA PHE A 208 20.39 -10.36 -5.27
C PHE A 208 20.98 -8.94 -5.15
N TYR A 209 20.16 -7.98 -4.70
CA TYR A 209 20.55 -6.63 -4.34
C TYR A 209 20.92 -6.57 -2.85
N ASP A 210 22.15 -6.14 -2.58
CA ASP A 210 22.65 -5.81 -1.24
C ASP A 210 22.74 -4.27 -1.13
N SER A 211 22.51 -3.70 0.05
CA SER A 211 22.64 -2.25 0.27
C SER A 211 24.06 -1.72 0.02
N LYS A 212 25.07 -2.60 -0.02
CA LYS A 212 26.42 -2.26 -0.49
C LYS A 212 26.45 -1.79 -1.96
N ASP A 213 25.45 -2.17 -2.75
CA ASP A 213 25.33 -1.78 -4.16
C ASP A 213 24.54 -0.47 -4.34
N GLN A 214 24.27 0.26 -3.24
CA GLN A 214 23.51 1.52 -3.27
C GLN A 214 24.09 2.56 -4.23
N GLU A 215 25.41 2.74 -4.27
CA GLU A 215 26.04 3.72 -5.17
C GLU A 215 25.77 3.37 -6.64
N TRP A 216 25.91 2.09 -6.99
CA TRP A 216 25.59 1.59 -8.33
C TRP A 216 24.10 1.78 -8.67
N LEU A 217 23.20 1.50 -7.73
CA LEU A 217 21.76 1.70 -7.92
C LEU A 217 21.44 3.16 -8.21
N LEU A 218 22.00 4.09 -7.42
CA LEU A 218 21.76 5.52 -7.57
C LEU A 218 22.34 6.07 -8.89
N GLU A 219 23.54 5.66 -9.27
CA GLU A 219 24.11 6.01 -10.58
C GLU A 219 23.25 5.50 -11.73
N THR A 220 22.76 4.27 -11.62
CA THR A 220 21.92 3.64 -12.65
C THR A 220 20.57 4.35 -12.74
N ALA A 221 19.93 4.61 -11.61
CA ALA A 221 18.69 5.39 -11.54
C ALA A 221 18.85 6.73 -12.26
N LEU A 222 19.94 7.46 -12.01
CA LEU A 222 20.23 8.72 -12.68
C LEU A 222 20.43 8.56 -14.20
N LYS A 223 21.19 7.54 -14.63
CA LYS A 223 21.39 7.23 -16.06
C LYS A 223 20.08 6.92 -16.77
N GLU A 224 19.13 6.29 -16.07
CA GLU A 224 17.80 5.94 -16.58
C GLU A 224 16.75 7.04 -16.35
N SER A 225 17.19 8.25 -16.00
CA SER A 225 16.31 9.40 -15.75
C SER A 225 15.28 9.19 -14.64
N VAL A 226 15.55 8.29 -13.69
CA VAL A 226 14.80 8.17 -12.44
C VAL A 226 15.30 9.27 -11.50
N LEU A 227 14.48 10.33 -11.36
CA LEU A 227 14.75 11.40 -10.42
C LEU A 227 14.45 10.93 -8.98
N PRO A 228 15.28 11.29 -7.99
CA PRO A 228 14.98 10.99 -6.59
C PRO A 228 13.73 11.77 -6.14
N PHE A 229 13.00 11.22 -5.16
CA PHE A 229 11.99 11.98 -4.44
C PHE A 229 12.62 13.09 -3.58
N GLU A 230 11.84 14.12 -3.25
CA GLU A 230 12.32 15.19 -2.36
C GLU A 230 12.40 14.69 -0.92
N SER A 231 13.53 14.88 -0.24
CA SER A 231 13.69 14.45 1.16
C SER A 231 12.91 15.31 2.15
N GLU A 232 12.53 16.52 1.76
CA GLU A 232 11.83 17.51 2.57
C GLU A 232 10.53 17.93 1.88
N LEU A 233 9.47 18.11 2.65
CA LEU A 233 8.20 18.61 2.15
C LEU A 233 8.28 20.13 1.96
N LYS A 234 8.15 20.62 0.72
CA LYS A 234 8.26 22.06 0.40
C LYS A 234 6.95 22.68 -0.05
N ASP A 235 6.19 21.96 -0.85
CA ASP A 235 4.87 22.35 -1.32
C ASP A 235 3.79 21.33 -0.90
N LEU A 236 2.54 21.78 -1.01
CA LEU A 236 1.36 21.01 -0.64
C LEU A 236 0.41 20.85 -1.83
N GLU A 237 0.85 21.15 -3.06
CA GLU A 237 -0.02 21.15 -4.24
C GLU A 237 -0.68 19.78 -4.47
N SER A 238 0.04 18.71 -4.15
CA SER A 238 -0.46 17.33 -4.23
C SER A 238 -1.57 17.00 -3.21
N LEU A 239 -1.70 17.79 -2.13
CA LEU A 239 -2.75 17.65 -1.11
C LEU A 239 -3.95 18.57 -1.37
N GLU A 240 -3.77 19.65 -2.14
CA GLU A 240 -4.86 20.57 -2.51
C GLU A 240 -5.74 20.02 -3.64
N ARG A 241 -5.27 18.99 -4.35
CA ARG A 241 -5.95 18.38 -5.51
C ARG A 241 -6.04 16.87 -5.37
N ILE A 242 -6.64 16.42 -4.28
CA ILE A 242 -6.95 15.00 -4.12
C ILE A 242 -8.06 14.64 -5.11
N SER A 243 -7.82 13.60 -5.90
CA SER A 243 -8.81 13.10 -6.86
C SER A 243 -9.87 12.28 -6.14
N GLU A 244 -11.14 12.64 -6.31
CA GLU A 244 -12.26 11.84 -5.80
C GLU A 244 -12.28 10.44 -6.46
N ALA A 245 -12.23 9.38 -5.65
CA ALA A 245 -12.44 8.02 -6.11
C ALA A 245 -13.93 7.67 -6.12
N ASN A 246 -14.67 8.19 -7.10
CA ASN A 246 -16.09 7.94 -7.21
C ASN A 246 -16.41 6.58 -7.85
N GLY A 247 -17.27 5.78 -7.21
CA GLY A 247 -17.91 4.63 -7.82
C GLY A 247 -17.54 3.28 -7.20
N SER A 248 -17.54 2.24 -8.03
CA SER A 248 -17.24 0.87 -7.60
C SER A 248 -15.85 0.44 -8.05
N PHE A 249 -15.10 -0.13 -7.11
CA PHE A 249 -13.72 -0.55 -7.33
C PHE A 249 -13.53 -2.05 -7.14
N VAL A 250 -12.57 -2.59 -7.88
CA VAL A 250 -12.09 -3.95 -7.73
C VAL A 250 -10.66 -3.90 -7.21
N TYR A 251 -10.43 -4.53 -6.07
CA TYR A 251 -9.10 -4.83 -5.58
C TYR A 251 -8.57 -6.10 -6.24
N VAL A 252 -7.47 -6.00 -6.96
CA VAL A 252 -6.84 -7.14 -7.65
C VAL A 252 -5.93 -7.90 -6.69
N SER A 253 -6.29 -9.15 -6.41
CA SER A 253 -5.50 -10.09 -5.63
C SER A 253 -4.38 -10.74 -6.46
N TYR A 254 -3.30 -11.12 -5.78
CA TYR A 254 -2.16 -11.82 -6.39
C TYR A 254 -2.37 -13.33 -6.48
N LYS A 255 -3.51 -13.84 -5.99
CA LYS A 255 -3.83 -15.26 -6.09
C LYS A 255 -4.11 -15.65 -7.53
N SER A 256 -3.34 -16.60 -8.06
CA SER A 256 -3.63 -17.24 -9.34
C SER A 256 -4.72 -18.31 -9.17
N LEU A 257 -5.78 -18.23 -9.98
CA LEU A 257 -6.85 -19.21 -10.05
C LEU A 257 -7.03 -19.61 -11.52
N LYS A 258 -7.49 -20.85 -11.77
CA LYS A 258 -7.83 -21.31 -13.13
C LYS A 258 -8.95 -20.50 -13.75
N THR A 259 -9.91 -20.06 -12.92
CA THR A 259 -11.03 -19.21 -13.31
C THR A 259 -11.03 -18.00 -12.38
N PRO A 260 -11.02 -16.76 -12.91
CA PRO A 260 -11.12 -15.58 -12.08
C PRO A 260 -12.41 -15.56 -11.25
N LYS A 261 -12.31 -15.13 -10.00
CA LYS A 261 -13.42 -15.02 -9.05
C LYS A 261 -13.50 -13.60 -8.52
N LEU A 262 -14.69 -13.01 -8.60
CA LEU A 262 -14.98 -11.69 -8.06
C LEU A 262 -15.88 -11.84 -6.82
N SER A 263 -15.29 -11.61 -5.65
CA SER A 263 -15.99 -11.58 -4.37
C SER A 263 -16.38 -10.15 -4.03
N PHE A 264 -17.65 -9.84 -3.76
CA PHE A 264 -18.09 -8.45 -3.60
C PHE A 264 -19.02 -8.25 -2.40
N SER A 265 -19.11 -7.01 -1.92
CA SER A 265 -20.06 -6.63 -0.88
C SER A 265 -21.50 -6.58 -1.40
N LYS A 266 -22.46 -6.55 -0.47
CA LYS A 266 -23.87 -6.31 -0.80
C LYS A 266 -24.09 -4.94 -1.47
N GLN A 267 -23.41 -3.89 -1.02
CA GLN A 267 -23.54 -2.55 -1.61
C GLN A 267 -23.03 -2.52 -3.06
N PHE A 268 -21.89 -3.16 -3.31
CA PHE A 268 -21.33 -3.30 -4.65
C PHE A 268 -22.29 -4.04 -5.59
N LYS A 269 -22.90 -5.15 -5.14
CA LYS A 269 -23.91 -5.90 -5.92
C LYS A 269 -25.07 -5.03 -6.37
N ILE A 270 -25.59 -4.20 -5.46
CA ILE A 270 -26.74 -3.31 -5.72
C ILE A 270 -26.34 -2.21 -6.71
N ALA A 271 -25.24 -1.51 -6.45
CA ALA A 271 -24.76 -0.41 -7.29
C ALA A 271 -24.48 -0.88 -8.73
N ASN A 272 -23.92 -2.08 -8.88
CA ASN A 272 -23.55 -2.66 -10.17
C ASN A 272 -24.65 -3.55 -10.79
N LYS A 273 -25.82 -3.67 -10.16
CA LYS A 273 -26.98 -4.45 -10.66
C LYS A 273 -26.64 -5.91 -10.98
N ILE A 274 -25.79 -6.54 -10.16
CA ILE A 274 -25.35 -7.93 -10.37
C ILE A 274 -26.49 -8.90 -10.05
N LYS A 275 -26.88 -9.71 -11.05
CA LYS A 275 -27.98 -10.70 -10.94
C LYS A 275 -27.58 -12.13 -11.27
N ARG A 276 -26.44 -12.33 -11.92
CA ARG A 276 -25.97 -13.65 -12.42
C ARG A 276 -24.82 -14.15 -11.56
N SER A 277 -24.56 -15.45 -11.61
CA SER A 277 -23.40 -16.10 -10.98
C SER A 277 -22.11 -15.97 -11.78
N LYS A 278 -22.18 -15.49 -13.03
CA LYS A 278 -21.03 -15.16 -13.89
C LYS A 278 -21.28 -13.86 -14.63
N ALA A 279 -20.23 -13.06 -14.80
CA ALA A 279 -20.26 -11.89 -15.68
C ALA A 279 -18.89 -11.62 -16.29
N VAL A 280 -18.91 -10.93 -17.42
CA VAL A 280 -17.73 -10.43 -18.10
C VAL A 280 -17.46 -9.00 -17.64
N PHE A 281 -16.23 -8.73 -17.24
CA PHE A 281 -15.77 -7.40 -16.85
C PHE A 281 -14.66 -6.95 -17.78
N GLN A 282 -14.66 -5.66 -18.12
CA GLN A 282 -13.44 -4.99 -18.55
C GLN A 282 -12.72 -4.47 -17.33
N ILE A 283 -11.53 -5.02 -17.09
CA ILE A 283 -10.64 -4.64 -16.01
C ILE A 283 -9.32 -4.26 -16.67
N SER A 284 -8.97 -2.98 -16.59
CA SER A 284 -7.89 -2.40 -17.40
C SER A 284 -8.12 -2.67 -18.90
N ASN A 285 -7.14 -3.25 -19.60
CA ASN A 285 -7.20 -3.62 -21.01
C ASN A 285 -7.61 -5.09 -21.26
N GLN A 286 -8.10 -5.79 -20.24
CA GLN A 286 -8.47 -7.20 -20.33
C GLN A 286 -9.97 -7.42 -20.14
N THR A 287 -10.50 -8.39 -20.88
CA THR A 287 -11.86 -8.89 -20.72
C THR A 287 -11.80 -10.21 -19.96
N LEU A 288 -12.37 -10.23 -18.75
CA LEU A 288 -12.33 -11.39 -17.87
C LEU A 288 -13.75 -11.89 -17.60
N GLU A 289 -13.98 -13.18 -17.82
CA GLU A 289 -15.15 -13.87 -17.31
C GLU A 289 -14.88 -14.28 -15.86
N CYS A 290 -15.69 -13.78 -14.93
CA CYS A 290 -15.51 -14.02 -13.50
C CYS A 290 -16.69 -14.81 -12.92
N GLU A 291 -16.38 -15.75 -12.03
CA GLU A 291 -17.36 -16.28 -11.09
C GLU A 291 -17.68 -15.25 -10.02
N LEU A 292 -18.96 -15.10 -9.70
CA LEU A 292 -19.48 -14.03 -8.85
C LEU A 292 -19.95 -14.58 -7.51
N GLU A 293 -19.38 -14.06 -6.43
CA GLU A 293 -19.77 -14.42 -5.06
C GLU A 293 -20.00 -13.17 -4.20
N GLU A 294 -21.14 -13.11 -3.53
CA GLU A 294 -21.38 -12.09 -2.50
C GLU A 294 -20.69 -12.53 -1.20
N SER A 295 -19.84 -11.67 -0.65
CA SER A 295 -19.14 -11.91 0.62
C SER A 295 -19.77 -11.08 1.74
N PRO A 296 -20.19 -11.69 2.86
CA PRO A 296 -20.72 -10.97 4.02
C PRO A 296 -19.63 -10.20 4.78
N HIS A 297 -18.35 -10.45 4.49
CA HIS A 297 -17.21 -9.83 5.16
C HIS A 297 -16.76 -8.52 4.51
N LEU A 298 -17.19 -8.25 3.28
CA LEU A 298 -16.84 -7.04 2.55
C LEU A 298 -17.89 -5.95 2.79
N LYS A 299 -17.42 -4.71 2.94
CA LYS A 299 -18.26 -3.51 3.07
C LYS A 299 -17.86 -2.46 2.04
N GLY A 300 -18.73 -1.47 1.82
CA GLY A 300 -18.50 -0.39 0.85
C GLY A 300 -18.71 -0.82 -0.61
N LEU A 301 -18.40 0.06 -1.57
CA LEU A 301 -18.55 -0.20 -3.00
C LEU A 301 -17.32 -0.92 -3.58
N ILE A 302 -16.88 -1.99 -2.92
CA ILE A 302 -15.66 -2.72 -3.30
C ILE A 302 -15.90 -4.21 -3.55
N ALA A 303 -15.05 -4.76 -4.44
CA ALA A 303 -14.92 -6.18 -4.70
C ALA A 303 -13.45 -6.60 -4.69
N ILE A 304 -13.20 -7.90 -4.56
CA ILE A 304 -11.89 -8.53 -4.64
C ILE A 304 -11.90 -9.48 -5.83
N LEU A 305 -10.95 -9.28 -6.75
CA LEU A 305 -10.73 -10.16 -7.89
C LEU A 305 -9.55 -11.08 -7.60
N GLU A 306 -9.82 -12.38 -7.52
CA GLU A 306 -8.81 -13.43 -7.48
C GLU A 306 -8.68 -14.05 -8.88
N GLY A 307 -7.50 -14.52 -9.24
CA GLY A 307 -7.24 -15.24 -10.49
C GLY A 307 -6.83 -14.39 -11.69
N ALA A 308 -6.61 -13.09 -11.51
CA ALA A 308 -6.04 -12.21 -12.51
C ALA A 308 -5.00 -11.30 -11.87
N PHE A 309 -3.85 -11.11 -12.54
CA PHE A 309 -2.77 -10.27 -12.04
C PHE A 309 -2.60 -9.04 -12.94
N PHE A 310 -2.56 -7.87 -12.32
CA PHE A 310 -2.27 -6.60 -13.00
C PHE A 310 -1.07 -5.96 -12.32
N ASP A 311 -0.05 -5.61 -13.11
CA ASP A 311 1.13 -4.93 -12.60
C ASP A 311 0.91 -3.41 -12.51
N THR A 312 -0.16 -3.02 -11.82
CA THR A 312 -0.60 -1.63 -11.64
C THR A 312 -1.03 -1.41 -10.20
N TYR A 313 -1.39 -0.18 -9.85
CA TYR A 313 -2.11 0.11 -8.61
C TYR A 313 -3.33 -0.83 -8.50
N PRO A 314 -3.57 -1.49 -7.35
CA PRO A 314 -4.43 -2.67 -7.28
C PRO A 314 -5.93 -2.35 -7.23
N TYR A 315 -6.31 -1.09 -7.01
CA TYR A 315 -7.71 -0.66 -7.05
C TYR A 315 -8.05 -0.16 -8.45
N ILE A 316 -8.90 -0.91 -9.15
CA ILE A 316 -9.31 -0.62 -10.52
C ILE A 316 -10.79 -0.20 -10.54
N PRO A 317 -11.15 0.97 -11.10
CA PRO A 317 -12.54 1.36 -11.23
C PRO A 317 -13.26 0.47 -12.25
N ILE A 318 -14.53 0.16 -11.98
CA ILE A 318 -15.39 -0.50 -12.97
C ILE A 318 -16.00 0.55 -13.88
N LEU A 319 -15.55 0.59 -15.13
CA LEU A 319 -16.02 1.57 -16.11
C LEU A 319 -17.37 1.21 -16.73
N SER A 320 -17.77 -0.06 -16.72
CA SER A 320 -19.13 -0.54 -17.02
C SER A 320 -19.16 -2.06 -17.02
N HIS A 321 -20.32 -2.62 -16.71
CA HIS A 321 -20.67 -3.94 -17.26
C HIS A 321 -20.93 -3.75 -18.75
N SER A 322 -20.19 -4.45 -19.61
CA SER A 322 -20.66 -4.67 -20.97
C SER A 322 -21.92 -5.52 -20.89
N GLN A 323 -23.09 -4.88 -20.77
CA GLN A 323 -24.34 -5.50 -21.17
C GLN A 323 -24.31 -5.65 -22.69
N GLY A 324 -23.82 -6.79 -23.16
CA GLY A 324 -23.80 -7.20 -24.56
C GLY A 324 -22.83 -8.37 -24.71
N ILE A 325 -23.15 -9.48 -25.36
CA ILE A 325 -24.05 -9.71 -26.50
C ILE A 325 -24.54 -11.17 -26.39
N SER A 326 -25.84 -11.37 -26.65
CA SER A 326 -26.59 -12.63 -26.87
C SER A 326 -26.55 -13.72 -25.80
#